data_AF-A0AAQ0U996-F1
#
_entry.id   AF-A0AAQ0U996-F1
#
_cell.length_a   1.000
_cell.length_b   1.000
_cell.length_c   1.000
_cell.angle_alpha   90.00
_cell.angle_beta   90.00
_cell.angle_gamma   90.00
#
_symmetry.space_group_name_H-M   'P 1'
#
loop_
_entity.id
_entity.type
_entity.pdbx_description
1 polymer ?
#
loop_
_entity_poly.entity_id
_entity_poly.type
_entity_poly.pdbx_seq_one_letter_code
_entity_poly.pdbx_strand_id
1 'polypeptide(L)'
;MKRTTTAIAVTGFLAAPLILTACSDSTPANDKDGSSTTSASNGRVGTVAPAETSSWRGNLLIGVGDQQANDKITLPAANQVQAQCIGEGDNLTVDITAPNGWHAVLTHGSQTVTIENPQLNYAAQEFTTPQSSLDYDIAWNNKFGSDKQYLSGVTWDVPQTGDVEIQLNERTPPHWVIKSAEKVNLAMHVSCGSQ
;
A
#
# COMPACT_ATOMS: atom_id res chain seq x y z
N MET A 1 -32.22 -42.04 -19.58
CA MET A 1 -32.00 -43.42 -20.10
C MET A 1 -30.70 -43.43 -20.91
N LYS A 2 -29.76 -44.32 -20.55
CA LYS A 2 -28.55 -44.78 -21.28
C LYS A 2 -27.43 -43.73 -21.52
N ARG A 3 -26.13 -44.00 -21.35
CA ARG A 3 -25.35 -45.15 -20.84
C ARG A 3 -23.93 -44.65 -20.47
N THR A 4 -23.39 -45.26 -19.43
CA THR A 4 -22.03 -45.27 -18.86
C THR A 4 -20.92 -45.52 -19.90
N THR A 5 -19.68 -45.08 -19.64
CA THR A 5 -18.47 -45.94 -19.64
C THR A 5 -17.30 -45.27 -18.89
N THR A 6 -16.67 -46.03 -18.00
CA THR A 6 -15.49 -45.75 -17.19
C THR A 6 -14.22 -46.21 -17.91
N ALA A 7 -13.06 -45.58 -17.70
CA ALA A 7 -11.77 -46.26 -17.84
C ALA A 7 -10.70 -45.65 -16.91
N ILE A 8 -10.04 -46.54 -16.18
CA ILE A 8 -8.92 -46.34 -15.25
C ILE A 8 -7.63 -46.63 -16.03
N ALA A 9 -6.53 -45.92 -15.74
CA ALA A 9 -5.19 -46.48 -15.91
C ALA A 9 -4.25 -45.95 -14.82
N VAL A 10 -3.77 -46.89 -14.00
CA VAL A 10 -2.71 -46.77 -13.00
C VAL A 10 -1.38 -46.98 -13.71
N THR A 11 -0.33 -46.25 -13.33
CA THR A 11 1.06 -46.68 -13.53
C THR A 11 1.90 -46.10 -12.38
N GLY A 12 2.67 -46.98 -11.76
CA GLY A 12 3.47 -46.71 -10.58
C GLY A 12 4.98 -46.76 -10.84
N PHE A 13 5.69 -46.57 -9.73
CA PHE A 13 7.11 -46.82 -9.45
C PHE A 13 8.16 -45.84 -10.04
N LEU A 14 8.89 -45.17 -9.15
CA LEU A 14 10.26 -45.55 -8.78
C LEU A 14 10.75 -44.75 -7.55
N ALA A 15 11.46 -45.45 -6.68
CA ALA A 15 12.00 -44.98 -5.41
C ALA A 15 13.52 -44.75 -5.50
N ALA A 16 14.00 -43.73 -4.75
CA ALA A 16 15.34 -43.54 -4.17
C ALA A 16 16.53 -43.26 -5.15
N PRO A 17 17.58 -42.49 -4.75
CA PRO A 17 18.15 -42.40 -3.40
C PRO A 17 18.44 -41.00 -2.83
N LEU A 18 18.44 -40.94 -1.49
CA LEU A 18 19.18 -39.99 -0.67
C LEU A 18 20.68 -40.18 -0.93
N ILE A 19 21.39 -39.11 -1.27
CA ILE A 19 22.85 -39.06 -1.18
C ILE A 19 23.21 -37.93 -0.23
N LEU A 20 23.52 -38.33 1.00
CA LEU A 20 24.33 -37.56 1.94
C LEU A 20 25.77 -37.61 1.43
N THR A 21 26.29 -36.47 0.99
CA THR A 21 27.74 -36.24 0.90
C THR A 21 28.05 -34.99 1.69
N ALA A 22 28.36 -35.23 2.96
CA ALA A 22 29.25 -34.39 3.74
C ALA A 22 30.65 -34.52 3.13
N CYS A 23 31.22 -33.41 2.70
CA CYS A 23 32.66 -33.18 2.75
C CYS A 23 32.83 -31.76 3.27
N SER A 24 32.89 -31.66 4.59
CA SER A 24 33.63 -30.61 5.26
C SER A 24 35.09 -30.71 4.81
N ASP A 25 35.64 -29.62 4.31
CA ASP A 25 37.05 -29.34 4.55
C ASP A 25 37.14 -28.12 5.46
N SER A 26 37.84 -28.32 6.56
CA SER A 26 37.85 -27.44 7.72
C SER A 26 39.16 -26.68 7.71
N THR A 27 39.12 -25.36 7.62
CA THR A 27 40.07 -24.54 8.37
C THR A 27 39.38 -23.25 8.81
N PRO A 28 39.52 -22.86 10.09
CA PRO A 28 38.65 -21.89 10.73
C PRO A 28 39.25 -20.49 10.60
N ALA A 29 38.49 -19.56 10.03
CA ALA A 29 38.63 -18.15 10.36
C ALA A 29 37.42 -17.78 11.21
N ASN A 30 37.68 -17.50 12.48
CA ASN A 30 36.72 -16.84 13.35
C ASN A 30 36.31 -15.53 12.68
N ASP A 31 35.05 -15.38 12.31
CA ASP A 31 34.36 -14.11 12.41
C ASP A 31 32.87 -14.35 12.70
N LYS A 32 32.47 -13.83 13.84
CA LYS A 32 31.08 -13.73 14.29
C LYS A 32 30.45 -12.57 13.51
N ASP A 33 29.61 -12.84 12.53
CA ASP A 33 28.41 -12.04 12.22
C ASP A 33 27.78 -12.51 10.90
N GLY A 34 26.50 -12.21 10.71
CA GLY A 34 25.86 -12.24 9.39
C GLY A 34 24.86 -13.38 9.27
N SER A 35 23.70 -13.22 9.92
CA SER A 35 22.51 -12.67 9.26
C SER A 35 21.87 -13.67 8.31
N SER A 36 20.75 -14.23 8.77
CA SER A 36 19.74 -14.86 7.95
C SER A 36 19.51 -14.02 6.69
N THR A 37 19.77 -14.60 5.53
CA THR A 37 19.37 -14.05 4.24
C THR A 37 17.85 -14.05 4.17
N THR A 38 17.22 -13.01 4.73
CA THR A 38 15.92 -12.53 4.29
C THR A 38 16.09 -12.11 2.84
N SER A 39 15.39 -12.79 1.93
CA SER A 39 15.23 -12.38 0.55
C SER A 39 14.95 -10.88 0.51
N ALA A 40 15.90 -10.10 -0.02
CA ALA A 40 15.73 -8.66 -0.17
C ALA A 40 14.55 -8.43 -1.12
N SER A 41 13.43 -7.93 -0.60
CA SER A 41 12.50 -7.22 -1.47
C SER A 41 13.25 -5.99 -1.97
N ASN A 42 13.30 -5.80 -3.29
CA ASN A 42 13.96 -4.66 -3.95
C ASN A 42 13.23 -3.32 -3.71
N GLY A 43 12.67 -3.13 -2.51
CA GLY A 43 11.93 -1.94 -2.11
C GLY A 43 12.82 -0.98 -1.33
N ARG A 44 12.80 0.29 -1.72
CA ARG A 44 13.44 1.38 -0.96
C ARG A 44 12.47 1.95 0.06
N VAL A 45 12.99 2.46 1.17
CA VAL A 45 12.16 3.15 2.16
C VAL A 45 11.75 4.51 1.62
N GLY A 46 10.45 4.74 1.53
CA GLY A 46 9.88 6.05 1.20
C GLY A 46 9.85 6.97 2.42
N THR A 47 9.84 8.27 2.18
CA THR A 47 9.61 9.25 3.24
C THR A 47 8.14 9.66 3.25
N VAL A 48 7.55 9.79 4.43
CA VAL A 48 6.14 10.11 4.61
C VAL A 48 6.02 11.48 5.26
N ALA A 49 5.18 12.34 4.68
CA ALA A 49 4.87 13.66 5.20
C ALA A 49 3.35 13.92 5.16
N PRO A 50 2.81 14.82 5.99
CA PRO A 50 1.42 15.23 5.88
C PRO A 50 1.10 15.74 4.48
N ALA A 51 -0.07 15.35 3.96
CA ALA A 51 -0.59 15.92 2.71
C ALA A 51 -0.79 17.44 2.84
N GLU A 52 -0.47 18.19 1.79
CA GLU A 52 -0.44 19.65 1.81
C GLU A 52 -1.80 20.23 2.20
N THR A 53 -2.87 19.69 1.64
CA THR A 53 -4.23 20.24 1.81
C THR A 53 -5.13 19.37 2.64
N SER A 54 -4.55 18.51 3.47
CA SER A 54 -5.26 17.70 4.45
C SER A 54 -6.23 18.56 5.25
N SER A 55 -7.50 18.13 5.28
CA SER A 55 -8.54 18.76 6.12
C SER A 55 -8.20 18.70 7.61
N TRP A 56 -7.20 17.90 8.00
CA TRP A 56 -6.71 17.72 9.35
C TRP A 56 -5.39 18.46 9.63
N ARG A 57 -5.27 19.72 9.18
CA ARG A 57 -4.26 20.71 9.59
C ARG A 57 -2.81 20.20 9.61
N GLY A 58 -2.33 19.63 8.51
CA GLY A 58 -0.93 19.19 8.41
C GLY A 58 -0.61 17.97 9.27
N ASN A 59 -1.62 17.17 9.63
CA ASN A 59 -1.40 15.83 10.19
C ASN A 59 -1.52 14.77 9.09
N LEU A 60 -0.76 13.70 9.25
CA LEU A 60 -1.04 12.43 8.58
C LEU A 60 -2.37 11.90 9.10
N LEU A 61 -3.13 11.29 8.20
CA LEU A 61 -4.48 10.83 8.48
C LEU A 61 -4.70 9.48 7.84
N ILE A 62 -5.17 8.51 8.62
CA ILE A 62 -5.72 7.27 8.07
C ILE A 62 -6.79 6.72 9.01
N GLY A 63 -7.94 6.35 8.45
CA GLY A 63 -8.97 5.68 9.22
C GLY A 63 -10.39 5.92 8.73
N VAL A 64 -11.36 5.55 9.58
CA VAL A 64 -12.78 5.65 9.29
C VAL A 64 -13.49 6.52 10.31
N GLY A 65 -14.44 7.34 9.86
CA GLY A 65 -15.28 8.19 10.71
C GLY A 65 -14.95 9.67 10.60
N ASP A 66 -15.23 10.41 11.68
CA ASP A 66 -15.08 11.86 11.80
C ASP A 66 -14.40 12.27 13.13
N GLN A 67 -14.01 11.30 13.95
CA GLN A 67 -13.42 11.50 15.27
C GLN A 67 -12.13 10.71 15.42
N GLN A 68 -11.15 11.33 16.08
CA GLN A 68 -9.89 10.69 16.41
C GLN A 68 -10.11 9.60 17.48
N ALA A 69 -9.80 8.35 17.14
CA ALA A 69 -9.75 7.22 18.07
C ALA A 69 -8.94 6.09 17.42
N ASN A 70 -8.44 5.15 18.23
CA ASN A 70 -7.60 4.05 17.73
C ASN A 70 -8.34 3.15 16.73
N ASP A 71 -9.65 3.01 16.87
CA ASP A 71 -10.56 2.22 16.02
C ASP A 71 -11.29 3.06 14.97
N LYS A 72 -10.98 4.36 14.88
CA LYS A 72 -11.60 5.33 13.94
C LYS A 72 -10.52 6.03 13.12
N ILE A 73 -10.43 7.36 13.22
CA ILE A 73 -9.39 8.16 12.60
C ILE A 73 -8.14 8.13 13.47
N THR A 74 -7.02 7.73 12.87
CA THR A 74 -5.69 7.82 13.47
C THR A 74 -4.91 8.99 12.88
N LEU A 75 -4.13 9.66 13.72
CA LEU A 75 -3.23 10.76 13.36
C LEU A 75 -1.79 10.38 13.70
N PRO A 76 -1.18 9.43 12.95
CA PRO A 76 0.16 8.95 13.26
C PRO A 76 1.21 10.06 13.01
N ALA A 77 2.30 10.02 13.77
CA ALA A 77 3.50 10.76 13.39
C ALA A 77 4.17 10.10 12.18
N ALA A 78 4.95 10.85 11.40
CA ALA A 78 5.60 10.35 10.18
C ALA A 78 6.47 9.11 10.41
N ASN A 79 7.20 9.06 11.53
CA ASN A 79 8.03 7.92 11.91
C ASN A 79 7.24 6.67 12.37
N GLN A 80 5.91 6.77 12.48
CA GLN A 80 5.03 5.64 12.80
C GLN A 80 4.37 5.05 11.55
N VAL A 81 4.54 5.69 10.39
CA VAL A 81 4.08 5.19 9.09
C VAL A 81 5.30 4.68 8.34
N GLN A 82 5.22 3.44 7.85
CA GLN A 82 6.24 2.84 7.00
C GLN A 82 5.73 2.91 5.56
N ALA A 83 6.53 3.49 4.67
CA ALA A 83 6.30 3.44 3.24
C ALA A 83 7.43 2.66 2.57
N GLN A 84 7.10 1.68 1.74
CA GLN A 84 8.03 0.94 0.93
C GLN A 84 7.71 1.18 -0.56
N CYS A 85 8.68 1.73 -1.27
CA CYS A 85 8.60 2.02 -2.69
C CYS A 85 9.29 0.88 -3.46
N ILE A 86 8.52 0.07 -4.17
CA ILE A 86 8.97 -1.16 -4.83
C ILE A 86 8.95 -0.95 -6.34
N GLY A 87 10.07 -1.20 -7.03
CA GLY A 87 10.18 -0.94 -8.46
C GLY A 87 10.40 0.54 -8.81
N GLU A 88 10.30 0.88 -10.10
CA GLU A 88 10.61 2.19 -10.67
C GLU A 88 9.72 2.50 -11.89
N GLY A 89 9.59 3.80 -12.23
CA GLY A 89 8.76 4.29 -13.33
C GLY A 89 7.32 3.80 -13.22
N ASP A 90 6.74 3.41 -14.35
CA ASP A 90 5.36 2.89 -14.42
C ASP A 90 5.13 1.59 -13.61
N ASN A 91 6.21 0.91 -13.18
CA ASN A 91 6.13 -0.29 -12.34
C ASN A 91 6.34 0.00 -10.85
N LEU A 92 6.43 1.28 -10.46
CA LEU A 92 6.57 1.65 -9.05
C LEU A 92 5.27 1.33 -8.29
N THR A 93 5.41 0.63 -7.17
CA THR A 93 4.35 0.40 -6.18
C THR A 93 4.74 1.06 -4.87
N VAL A 94 3.79 1.70 -4.21
CA VAL A 94 3.94 2.27 -2.87
C VAL A 94 3.08 1.45 -1.91
N ASP A 95 3.75 0.72 -1.02
CA ASP A 95 3.15 -0.06 0.07
C ASP A 95 3.28 0.75 1.37
N ILE A 96 2.16 1.00 2.04
CA ILE A 96 2.07 1.86 3.21
C ILE A 96 1.49 1.06 4.36
N THR A 97 2.26 0.92 5.43
CA THR A 97 1.80 0.37 6.70
C THR A 97 1.71 1.46 7.75
N ALA A 98 0.54 1.62 8.37
CA ALA A 98 0.29 2.60 9.41
C ALA A 98 -0.16 1.92 10.72
N PRO A 99 -0.18 2.65 11.86
CA PRO A 99 -0.59 2.09 13.15
C PRO A 99 -2.01 1.50 13.12
N ASN A 100 -2.30 0.65 14.12
CA ASN A 100 -3.61 -0.01 14.30
C ASN A 100 -4.05 -0.88 13.10
N GLY A 101 -3.09 -1.42 12.35
CA GLY A 101 -3.34 -2.42 11.31
C GLY A 101 -3.81 -1.86 9.97
N TRP A 102 -3.72 -0.55 9.77
CA TRP A 102 -4.03 0.07 8.49
C TRP A 102 -2.95 -0.22 7.46
N HIS A 103 -3.35 -0.66 6.28
CA HIS A 103 -2.48 -0.92 5.15
C HIS A 103 -3.08 -0.30 3.88
N ALA A 104 -2.23 0.33 3.08
CA ALA A 104 -2.62 0.93 1.80
C ALA A 104 -1.58 0.65 0.71
N VAL A 105 -2.04 0.36 -0.50
CA VAL A 105 -1.18 0.06 -1.65
C VAL A 105 -1.61 0.89 -2.85
N LEU A 106 -0.63 1.46 -3.54
CA LEU A 106 -0.83 2.22 -4.78
C LEU A 106 0.17 1.79 -5.84
N THR A 107 -0.23 1.86 -7.10
CA THR A 107 0.68 1.68 -8.25
C THR A 107 0.80 3.01 -8.99
N HIS A 108 2.03 3.35 -9.37
CA HIS A 108 2.36 4.59 -10.07
C HIS A 108 1.50 4.79 -11.33
N GLY A 109 1.14 6.05 -11.59
CA GLY A 109 0.23 6.43 -12.67
C GLY A 109 -1.24 6.11 -12.43
N SER A 110 -1.60 5.30 -11.42
CA SER A 110 -2.98 5.01 -11.07
C SER A 110 -3.58 6.05 -10.13
N GLN A 111 -4.82 6.45 -10.38
CA GLN A 111 -5.63 7.28 -9.47
C GLN A 111 -6.30 6.45 -8.36
N THR A 112 -5.86 5.20 -8.15
CA THR A 112 -6.47 4.24 -7.23
C THR A 112 -5.55 3.92 -6.07
N VAL A 113 -6.12 3.87 -4.88
CA VAL A 113 -5.50 3.33 -3.67
C VAL A 113 -6.32 2.16 -3.15
N THR A 114 -5.67 1.06 -2.84
CA THR A 114 -6.29 -0.08 -2.15
C THR A 114 -6.04 0.07 -0.66
N ILE A 115 -7.08 0.05 0.17
CA ILE A 115 -6.97 0.19 1.63
C ILE A 115 -7.60 -1.02 2.32
N GLU A 116 -6.97 -1.51 3.36
CA GLU A 116 -7.50 -2.55 4.24
C GLU A 116 -7.14 -2.33 5.71
N ASN A 117 -7.89 -3.00 6.60
CA ASN A 117 -7.53 -3.15 8.00
C ASN A 117 -8.08 -4.49 8.54
N PRO A 118 -7.27 -5.57 8.49
CA PRO A 118 -7.69 -6.88 8.97
C PRO A 118 -8.04 -6.91 10.47
N GLN A 119 -7.43 -6.05 11.30
CA GLN A 119 -7.69 -6.00 12.74
C GLN A 119 -9.12 -5.51 13.06
N LEU A 120 -9.66 -4.65 12.19
CA LEU A 120 -11.03 -4.14 12.27
C LEU A 120 -12.02 -4.90 11.37
N ASN A 121 -11.59 -6.02 10.76
CA ASN A 121 -12.36 -6.76 9.75
C ASN A 121 -12.76 -5.92 8.51
N TYR A 122 -11.91 -4.99 8.10
CA TYR A 122 -12.06 -4.23 6.87
C TYR A 122 -11.24 -4.88 5.76
N ALA A 123 -11.92 -5.61 4.88
CA ALA A 123 -11.29 -6.23 3.72
C ALA A 123 -10.78 -5.17 2.71
N ALA A 124 -9.80 -5.54 1.89
CA ALA A 124 -9.26 -4.67 0.86
C ALA A 124 -10.35 -4.05 -0.02
N GLN A 125 -10.32 -2.73 -0.13
CA GLN A 125 -11.20 -1.94 -0.97
C GLN A 125 -10.37 -0.94 -1.79
N GLU A 126 -10.62 -0.92 -3.09
CA GLU A 126 -10.09 0.10 -4.00
C GLU A 126 -10.91 1.39 -3.90
N PHE A 127 -10.22 2.52 -3.81
CA PHE A 127 -10.80 3.85 -3.92
C PHE A 127 -10.13 4.57 -5.08
N THR A 128 -10.91 4.90 -6.10
CA THR A 128 -10.43 5.56 -7.31
C THR A 128 -10.86 7.02 -7.31
N THR A 129 -9.90 7.92 -7.48
CA THR A 129 -10.17 9.34 -7.70
C THR A 129 -10.73 9.50 -9.12
N PRO A 130 -11.95 10.03 -9.29
CA PRO A 130 -12.49 10.24 -10.63
C PRO A 130 -11.76 11.36 -11.37
N GLN A 131 -11.46 11.17 -12.66
CA GLN A 131 -10.84 12.22 -13.48
C GLN A 131 -11.63 13.55 -13.45
N SER A 132 -12.97 13.48 -13.39
CA SER A 132 -13.82 14.67 -13.29
C SER A 132 -13.59 15.48 -12.00
N SER A 133 -13.13 14.84 -10.91
CA SER A 133 -12.75 15.53 -9.68
C SER A 133 -11.45 16.31 -9.86
N LEU A 134 -10.47 15.73 -10.55
CA LEU A 134 -9.21 16.40 -10.87
C LEU A 134 -9.42 17.56 -11.85
N ASP A 135 -10.23 17.34 -12.88
CA ASP A 135 -10.59 18.37 -13.87
C ASP A 135 -11.30 19.56 -13.19
N TYR A 136 -12.16 19.27 -12.20
CA TYR A 136 -12.81 20.30 -11.40
C TYR A 136 -11.80 21.13 -10.60
N ASP A 137 -10.87 20.49 -9.89
CA ASP A 137 -9.83 21.17 -9.11
C ASP A 137 -8.93 22.03 -10.01
N ILE A 138 -8.53 21.52 -11.18
CA ILE A 138 -7.76 22.27 -12.19
C ILE A 138 -8.54 23.50 -12.67
N ALA A 139 -9.80 23.33 -13.05
CA ALA A 139 -10.63 24.44 -13.53
C ALA A 139 -10.87 25.50 -12.44
N TRP A 140 -11.06 25.06 -11.19
CA TRP A 140 -11.22 25.94 -10.04
C TRP A 140 -9.94 26.73 -9.77
N ASN A 141 -8.79 26.07 -9.72
CA ASN A 141 -7.48 26.68 -9.51
C ASN A 141 -7.15 27.70 -10.61
N ASN A 142 -7.43 27.38 -11.88
CA ASN A 142 -7.23 28.31 -13.00
C ASN A 142 -8.13 29.54 -12.92
N LYS A 143 -9.35 29.40 -12.41
CA LYS A 143 -10.32 30.49 -12.33
C LYS A 143 -10.06 31.45 -11.18
N PHE A 144 -9.70 30.92 -10.01
CA PHE A 144 -9.60 31.69 -8.78
C PHE A 144 -8.16 31.92 -8.30
N GLY A 145 -7.19 31.23 -8.90
CA GLY A 145 -5.83 31.17 -8.41
C GLY A 145 -5.74 30.24 -7.20
N SER A 146 -4.72 29.39 -7.17
CA SER A 146 -4.36 28.61 -5.99
C SER A 146 -2.84 28.54 -5.87
N ASP A 147 -2.36 28.58 -4.64
CA ASP A 147 -0.98 28.30 -4.24
C ASP A 147 -0.75 26.80 -3.97
N LYS A 148 -1.82 25.98 -3.99
CA LYS A 148 -1.76 24.54 -3.76
C LYS A 148 -1.01 23.86 -4.90
N GLN A 149 -0.07 23.03 -4.51
CA GLN A 149 0.72 22.22 -5.44
C GLN A 149 -0.01 20.95 -5.87
N TYR A 150 -0.91 20.41 -5.02
CA TYR A 150 -1.59 19.14 -5.28
C TYR A 150 -3.10 19.26 -5.45
N LEU A 151 -3.67 18.37 -6.26
CA LEU A 151 -5.12 18.21 -6.42
C LEU A 151 -5.67 17.28 -5.33
N SER A 152 -6.98 17.32 -5.10
CA SER A 152 -7.66 16.39 -4.19
C SER A 152 -7.71 14.99 -4.80
N GLY A 153 -7.57 13.96 -3.96
CA GLY A 153 -7.52 12.55 -4.38
C GLY A 153 -6.11 11.98 -4.46
N VAL A 154 -5.86 11.06 -5.38
CA VAL A 154 -4.56 10.43 -5.61
C VAL A 154 -3.88 11.08 -6.82
N THR A 155 -2.72 11.70 -6.60
CA THR A 155 -1.93 12.33 -7.67
C THR A 155 -0.46 11.94 -7.56
N TRP A 156 0.19 11.77 -8.71
CA TRP A 156 1.58 11.30 -8.82
C TRP A 156 2.47 12.35 -9.45
N ASP A 157 3.78 12.16 -9.31
CA ASP A 157 4.85 12.88 -10.00
C ASP A 157 4.93 14.38 -9.65
N VAL A 158 4.40 14.73 -8.48
CA VAL A 158 4.49 16.06 -7.90
C VAL A 158 5.02 15.90 -6.47
N PRO A 159 6.03 16.66 -6.03
CA PRO A 159 6.84 17.60 -6.81
C PRO A 159 7.84 16.88 -7.74
N GLN A 160 8.16 15.62 -7.48
CA GLN A 160 9.15 14.84 -8.23
C GLN A 160 8.55 13.54 -8.75
N THR A 161 9.15 12.99 -9.81
CA THR A 161 8.75 11.70 -10.37
C THR A 161 8.81 10.59 -9.31
N GLY A 162 7.75 9.82 -9.21
CA GLY A 162 7.59 8.73 -8.23
C GLY A 162 7.01 9.18 -6.89
N ASP A 163 6.89 10.48 -6.62
CA ASP A 163 6.16 10.97 -5.45
C ASP A 163 4.65 10.79 -5.64
N VAL A 164 3.94 10.57 -4.54
CA VAL A 164 2.48 10.47 -4.52
C VAL A 164 1.88 11.29 -3.41
N GLU A 165 0.88 12.09 -3.76
CA GLU A 165 -0.01 12.75 -2.82
C GLU A 165 -1.33 11.98 -2.76
N ILE A 166 -1.77 11.65 -1.55
CA ILE A 166 -3.04 10.98 -1.29
C ILE A 166 -3.88 11.90 -0.40
N GLN A 167 -5.07 12.27 -0.88
CA GLN A 167 -6.05 13.09 -0.18
C GLN A 167 -7.46 12.50 -0.39
N LEU A 168 -7.72 11.38 0.28
CA LEU A 168 -8.95 10.62 0.19
C LEU A 168 -9.95 11.02 1.29
N ASN A 169 -11.21 11.18 0.91
CA ASN A 169 -12.34 11.41 1.83
C ASN A 169 -13.61 10.78 1.26
N GLU A 170 -13.66 9.45 1.24
CA GLU A 170 -14.64 8.67 0.51
C GLU A 170 -15.66 7.99 1.40
N ARG A 171 -16.84 7.67 0.85
CA ARG A 171 -17.81 6.86 1.58
C ARG A 171 -17.24 5.46 1.79
N THR A 172 -17.39 4.94 3.00
CA THR A 172 -16.99 3.57 3.32
C THR A 172 -17.78 2.54 2.50
N PRO A 173 -17.14 1.44 2.06
CA PRO A 173 -17.83 0.41 1.30
C PRO A 173 -18.85 -0.33 2.18
N PRO A 174 -19.92 -0.87 1.59
CA PRO A 174 -21.02 -1.49 2.35
C PRO A 174 -20.62 -2.76 3.11
N HIS A 175 -19.49 -3.37 2.75
CA HIS A 175 -19.01 -4.59 3.38
C HIS A 175 -18.09 -4.33 4.60
N TRP A 176 -17.68 -3.07 4.84
CA TRP A 176 -17.05 -2.70 6.10
C TRP A 176 -18.14 -2.48 7.16
N VAL A 177 -18.15 -3.31 8.19
CA VAL A 177 -19.19 -3.29 9.23
C VAL A 177 -18.94 -2.12 10.19
N ILE A 178 -19.47 -0.95 9.84
CA ILE A 178 -19.29 0.30 10.58
C ILE A 178 -20.62 0.98 10.86
N LYS A 179 -20.61 2.03 11.70
CA LYS A 179 -21.79 2.88 11.89
C LYS A 179 -22.11 3.59 10.58
N SER A 180 -23.39 3.60 10.19
CA SER A 180 -23.83 4.17 8.93
C SER A 180 -23.44 5.65 8.80
N ALA A 181 -22.93 6.03 7.61
CA ALA A 181 -22.51 7.38 7.19
C ALA A 181 -21.08 7.83 7.55
N GLU A 182 -20.24 6.93 8.05
CA GLU A 182 -18.81 7.22 8.20
C GLU A 182 -18.08 7.25 6.84
N LYS A 183 -16.93 7.91 6.81
CA LYS A 183 -16.07 8.05 5.63
C LYS A 183 -14.70 7.46 5.89
N VAL A 184 -14.06 6.93 4.84
CA VAL A 184 -12.65 6.56 4.84
C VAL A 184 -11.86 7.81 4.53
N ASN A 185 -10.88 8.10 5.37
CA ASN A 185 -10.00 9.23 5.20
C ASN A 185 -8.56 8.72 5.11
N LEU A 186 -7.82 9.24 4.14
CA LEU A 186 -6.39 9.01 3.99
C LEU A 186 -5.75 10.30 3.48
N ALA A 187 -4.86 10.91 4.26
CA ALA A 187 -4.16 12.12 3.86
C ALA A 187 -2.67 12.01 4.17
N MET A 188 -1.84 11.86 3.13
CA MET A 188 -0.39 11.78 3.22
C MET A 188 0.29 12.03 1.88
N HIS A 189 1.50 12.56 1.96
CA HIS A 189 2.48 12.61 0.91
C HIS A 189 3.50 11.50 1.12
N VAL A 190 3.82 10.73 0.08
CA VAL A 190 4.92 9.77 0.10
C VAL A 190 5.90 10.13 -0.99
N SER A 191 7.14 10.44 -0.59
CA SER A 191 8.23 10.59 -1.54
C SER A 191 9.03 9.31 -1.66
N CYS A 192 9.12 8.84 -2.90
CA CYS A 192 9.86 7.66 -3.28
C CYS A 192 11.15 8.02 -4.00
N GLY A 193 11.77 9.17 -3.69
CA GLY A 193 12.96 9.67 -4.37
C GLY A 193 13.97 8.56 -4.74
N SER A 194 14.52 8.66 -5.96
CA SER A 194 15.70 7.90 -6.36
C SER A 194 16.84 8.27 -5.40
N GLN A 195 17.37 7.31 -4.63
CA GLN A 195 18.68 7.49 -4.03
C GLN A 195 19.77 7.49 -5.11
#